data_AF-A0A069DCR0-F1
#
_entry.id   AF-A0A069DCR0-F1
#
_cell.length_a   1.000
_cell.length_b   1.000
_cell.length_c   1.000
_cell.angle_alpha   90.00
_cell.angle_beta   90.00
_cell.angle_gamma   90.00
#
_symmetry.space_group_name_H-M   'P 1'
#
loop_
_entity.id
_entity.type
_entity.pdbx_description
1 polymer ?
#
loop_
_entity_poly.entity_id
_entity_poly.type
_entity_poly.pdbx_seq_one_letter_code
_entity_poly.pdbx_strand_id
1 'polypeptide(L)'
;MIPDVFCRISVSGTCKNTLNALSAISPLNGIVVKATRDNVTDTYKGYSLSGITLVSSTVLNVSYYDDYAFMGTNGIPASTDANFKYDAETGYDTRYTASAKTFLTGTLTARLEGSSTPSYLCSVMYFDHAGRLTTVKHKLNTDSIVTLAENTYDKLGRLKNE
;
A
#
# COMPACT_ATOMS: atom_id res chain seq x y z
N MET A 1 2.26 14.78 -0.35
CA MET A 1 1.94 13.50 0.30
C MET A 1 0.76 13.73 1.23
N ILE A 2 -0.15 12.76 1.34
CA ILE A 2 -1.36 12.86 2.16
C ILE A 2 -1.38 11.66 3.12
N PRO A 3 -1.44 11.89 4.44
CA PRO A 3 -1.47 10.84 5.43
C PRO A 3 -2.89 10.32 5.73
N ASP A 4 -2.97 9.15 6.36
CA ASP A 4 -4.17 8.65 7.03
C ASP A 4 -4.41 9.28 8.42
N VAL A 5 -5.42 8.79 9.13
CA VAL A 5 -5.79 9.24 10.49
C VAL A 5 -4.70 8.99 11.54
N PHE A 6 -3.77 8.07 11.27
CA PHE A 6 -2.66 7.73 12.16
C PHE A 6 -1.36 8.44 11.76
N CYS A 7 -1.45 9.46 10.89
CA CYS A 7 -0.33 10.23 10.37
C CYS A 7 0.69 9.38 9.56
N ARG A 8 0.29 8.21 9.06
CA ARG A 8 1.13 7.41 8.16
C ARG A 8 0.88 7.86 6.73
N ILE A 9 1.92 7.94 5.92
CA ILE A 9 1.78 8.36 4.52
C ILE A 9 1.06 7.29 3.74
N SER A 10 -0.10 7.65 3.16
CA SER A 10 -0.95 6.72 2.41
C SER A 10 -0.90 6.96 0.92
N VAL A 11 -0.92 8.22 0.49
CA VAL A 11 -0.89 8.59 -0.94
C VAL A 11 0.16 9.66 -1.16
N SER A 12 0.99 9.49 -2.18
CA SER A 12 1.90 10.53 -2.65
C SER A 12 1.96 10.56 -4.17
N GLY A 13 2.30 11.73 -4.71
CA GLY A 13 2.21 11.99 -6.13
C GLY A 13 2.41 13.46 -6.45
N THR A 14 2.09 13.82 -7.68
CA THR A 14 2.15 15.20 -8.19
C THR A 14 0.74 15.74 -8.41
N CYS A 15 0.60 17.05 -8.33
CA CYS A 15 -0.61 17.78 -8.71
C CYS A 15 -0.20 19.18 -9.20
N LYS A 16 -1.11 19.86 -9.90
CA LYS A 16 -0.91 21.23 -10.41
C LYS A 16 -1.61 22.29 -9.57
N ASN A 17 -2.03 21.95 -8.35
CA ASN A 17 -2.61 22.92 -7.42
C ASN A 17 -1.60 24.03 -7.09
N THR A 18 -2.09 25.27 -6.97
CA THR A 18 -1.31 26.35 -6.36
C THR A 18 -1.59 26.38 -4.86
N LEU A 19 -0.70 25.76 -4.08
CA LEU A 19 -0.83 25.63 -2.63
C LEU A 19 0.26 26.45 -1.94
N ASN A 20 0.05 27.76 -1.81
CA ASN A 20 0.96 28.58 -1.01
C ASN A 20 0.55 28.47 0.46
N ALA A 21 1.22 27.59 1.22
CA ALA A 21 0.93 27.38 2.64
C ALA A 21 1.28 28.58 3.53
N LEU A 22 2.11 29.52 3.06
CA LEU A 22 2.54 30.70 3.81
C LEU A 22 1.67 31.94 3.50
N SER A 23 0.73 31.82 2.57
CA SER A 23 -0.21 32.89 2.24
C SER A 23 -1.33 32.98 3.27
N ALA A 24 -1.69 34.19 3.70
CA ALA A 24 -2.86 34.42 4.56
C ALA A 24 -4.18 33.94 3.92
N ILE A 25 -4.22 33.88 2.59
CA ILE A 25 -5.35 33.37 1.78
C ILE A 25 -5.12 31.94 1.27
N SER A 26 -4.25 31.17 1.94
CA SER A 26 -4.01 29.78 1.55
C SER A 26 -5.31 28.97 1.56
N PRO A 27 -5.58 28.15 0.52
CA PRO A 27 -6.72 27.23 0.53
C PRO A 27 -6.57 26.13 1.61
N LEU A 28 -5.42 26.05 2.28
CA LEU A 28 -5.15 25.07 3.34
C LEU A 28 -5.28 25.67 4.76
N ASN A 29 -5.57 26.96 4.90
CA ASN A 29 -5.63 27.59 6.21
C ASN A 29 -6.77 26.99 7.06
N GLY A 30 -6.42 26.40 8.22
CA GLY A 30 -7.35 25.69 9.09
C GLY A 30 -7.87 24.36 8.54
N ILE A 31 -7.31 23.85 7.44
CA ILE A 31 -7.78 22.62 6.79
C ILE A 31 -6.86 21.45 7.10
N VAL A 32 -7.46 20.33 7.51
CA VAL A 32 -6.78 19.05 7.64
C VAL A 32 -6.99 18.24 6.37
N VAL A 33 -5.90 17.97 5.65
CA VAL A 33 -5.92 17.10 4.47
C VAL A 33 -5.67 15.66 4.90
N LYS A 34 -6.57 14.75 4.53
CA LYS A 34 -6.52 13.34 4.98
C LYS A 34 -6.94 12.39 3.88
N ALA A 35 -6.27 11.25 3.80
CA ALA A 35 -6.66 10.08 3.01
C ALA A 35 -7.42 9.08 3.89
N THR A 36 -8.51 8.53 3.39
CA THR A 36 -9.29 7.48 4.05
C THR A 36 -9.38 6.28 3.12
N ARG A 37 -8.92 5.11 3.57
CA ARG A 37 -8.96 3.90 2.75
C ARG A 37 -10.42 3.46 2.57
N ASP A 38 -10.82 3.23 1.32
CA ASP A 38 -12.14 2.72 0.92
C ASP A 38 -12.07 1.52 -0.03
N ASN A 39 -10.87 1.13 -0.47
CA ASN A 39 -10.61 0.00 -1.38
C ASN A 39 -11.34 0.11 -2.72
N VAL A 40 -11.79 1.31 -3.13
CA VAL A 40 -12.43 1.49 -4.44
C VAL A 40 -11.38 1.50 -5.55
N THR A 41 -11.71 0.96 -6.73
CA THR A 41 -10.84 1.13 -7.91
C THR A 41 -11.07 2.50 -8.51
N ASP A 42 -10.11 3.42 -8.31
CA ASP A 42 -10.28 4.83 -8.64
C ASP A 42 -8.95 5.55 -8.94
N THR A 43 -9.01 6.88 -9.01
CA THR A 43 -7.87 7.76 -9.27
C THR A 43 -6.80 7.68 -8.17
N TYR A 44 -7.22 7.52 -6.91
CA TYR A 44 -6.36 7.55 -5.73
C TYR A 44 -6.03 6.16 -5.19
N LYS A 45 -6.43 5.14 -5.94
CA LYS A 45 -6.09 3.73 -5.76
C LYS A 45 -6.62 3.18 -4.44
N GLY A 46 -7.90 3.41 -4.15
CA GLY A 46 -8.57 2.88 -2.97
C GLY A 46 -8.47 3.77 -1.74
N TYR A 47 -8.29 5.07 -1.96
CA TYR A 47 -8.29 6.11 -0.95
C TYR A 47 -9.14 7.30 -1.37
N SER A 48 -10.09 7.71 -0.54
CA SER A 48 -10.76 8.99 -0.68
C SER A 48 -9.97 10.10 0.01
N LEU A 49 -9.86 11.25 -0.64
CA LEU A 49 -9.19 12.43 -0.10
C LEU A 49 -10.21 13.42 0.46
N SER A 50 -9.88 14.03 1.59
CA SER A 50 -10.66 15.08 2.25
C SER A 50 -9.81 16.31 2.52
N GLY A 51 -10.44 17.48 2.59
CA GLY A 51 -9.77 18.76 2.79
C GLY A 51 -9.07 19.33 1.55
N ILE A 52 -9.05 18.61 0.43
CA ILE A 52 -8.46 19.11 -0.82
C ILE A 52 -9.12 18.45 -2.05
N THR A 53 -9.21 19.21 -3.14
CA THR A 53 -9.46 18.68 -4.47
C THR A 53 -8.19 18.88 -5.31
N LEU A 54 -7.58 17.78 -5.76
CA LEU A 54 -6.36 17.85 -6.54
C LEU A 54 -6.66 18.16 -8.01
N VAL A 55 -5.82 18.99 -8.61
CA VAL A 55 -5.89 19.38 -10.03
C VAL A 55 -4.80 18.65 -10.80
N SER A 56 -5.16 17.97 -11.89
CA SER A 56 -4.25 17.21 -12.74
C SER A 56 -3.29 16.32 -11.92
N SER A 57 -3.85 15.54 -10.99
CA SER A 57 -3.06 14.70 -10.10
C SER A 57 -2.59 13.41 -10.76
N THR A 58 -1.36 13.01 -10.45
CA THR A 58 -0.82 11.69 -10.76
C THR A 58 -0.34 11.05 -9.46
N VAL A 59 -0.92 9.90 -9.11
CA VAL A 59 -0.45 9.09 -7.98
C VAL A 59 0.87 8.44 -8.36
N LEU A 60 1.87 8.56 -7.49
CA LEU A 60 3.19 7.95 -7.68
C LEU A 60 3.46 6.84 -6.69
N ASN A 61 2.93 6.95 -5.47
CA ASN A 61 3.02 5.88 -4.49
C ASN A 61 1.75 5.82 -3.64
N VAL A 62 1.34 4.59 -3.33
CA VAL A 62 0.26 4.27 -2.41
C VAL A 62 0.81 3.27 -1.40
N SER A 63 0.46 3.46 -0.14
CA SER A 63 0.80 2.57 0.95
C SER A 63 -0.49 2.08 1.60
N TYR A 64 -0.70 0.76 1.63
CA TYR A 64 -1.84 0.11 2.27
C TYR A 64 -1.40 -0.46 3.61
N TYR A 65 -2.14 -0.15 4.67
CA TYR A 65 -1.80 -0.56 6.03
C TYR A 65 -2.87 -1.46 6.64
N ASP A 66 -2.52 -2.15 7.73
CA ASP A 66 -3.42 -2.81 8.67
C ASP A 66 -4.08 -4.12 8.21
N ASP A 67 -4.39 -4.28 6.93
CA ASP A 67 -5.04 -5.47 6.38
C ASP A 67 -4.78 -5.63 4.87
N TYR A 68 -5.44 -6.61 4.27
CA TYR A 68 -5.28 -7.01 2.87
C TYR A 68 -6.53 -6.76 2.02
N ALA A 69 -7.48 -5.96 2.52
CA ALA A 69 -8.75 -5.69 1.83
C ALA A 69 -8.58 -4.91 0.51
N PHE A 70 -7.39 -4.32 0.29
CA PHE A 70 -7.03 -3.64 -0.95
C PHE A 70 -6.74 -4.60 -2.11
N MET A 71 -6.44 -5.87 -1.84
CA MET A 71 -6.11 -6.87 -2.85
C MET A 71 -7.31 -7.14 -3.77
N GLY A 72 -7.06 -7.35 -5.06
CA GLY A 72 -8.10 -7.54 -6.09
C GLY A 72 -8.65 -6.23 -6.66
N THR A 73 -8.12 -5.08 -6.23
CA THR A 73 -8.52 -3.75 -6.73
C THR A 73 -7.32 -3.04 -7.35
N ASN A 74 -7.56 -2.01 -8.16
CA ASN A 74 -6.49 -1.15 -8.67
C ASN A 74 -5.33 -1.87 -9.40
N GLY A 75 -5.62 -3.00 -10.05
CA GLY A 75 -4.62 -3.81 -10.75
C GLY A 75 -3.77 -4.72 -9.84
N ILE A 76 -4.08 -4.78 -8.55
CA ILE A 76 -3.42 -5.66 -7.57
C ILE A 76 -4.09 -7.05 -7.65
N PRO A 77 -3.32 -8.15 -7.70
CA PRO A 77 -3.89 -9.50 -7.68
C PRO A 77 -4.80 -9.72 -6.47
N ALA A 78 -5.85 -10.52 -6.65
CA ALA A 78 -6.75 -10.89 -5.57
C ALA A 78 -6.02 -11.74 -4.53
N SER A 79 -6.50 -11.72 -3.28
CA SER A 79 -5.97 -12.59 -2.21
C SER A 79 -6.20 -14.09 -2.48
N THR A 80 -6.99 -14.43 -3.49
CA THR A 80 -7.24 -15.78 -3.98
C THR A 80 -6.34 -16.20 -5.15
N ASP A 81 -5.54 -15.29 -5.69
CA ASP A 81 -4.58 -15.61 -6.75
C ASP A 81 -3.58 -16.67 -6.24
N ALA A 82 -3.47 -17.79 -6.95
CA ALA A 82 -2.70 -18.94 -6.50
C ALA A 82 -1.21 -18.62 -6.24
N ASN A 83 -0.65 -17.65 -6.97
CA ASN A 83 0.75 -17.27 -6.86
C ASN A 83 0.95 -16.05 -5.94
N PHE A 84 -0.09 -15.25 -5.71
CA PHE A 84 0.00 -14.01 -4.92
C PHE A 84 -0.59 -14.10 -3.52
N LYS A 85 -1.43 -15.10 -3.26
CA LYS A 85 -2.05 -15.34 -1.95
C LYS A 85 -0.99 -15.55 -0.87
N TYR A 86 -1.44 -15.45 0.37
CA TYR A 86 -0.66 -15.93 1.49
C TYR A 86 -0.59 -17.46 1.46
N ASP A 87 0.62 -17.99 1.58
CA ASP A 87 0.86 -19.41 1.75
C ASP A 87 1.13 -19.66 3.23
N ALA A 88 0.25 -20.47 3.84
CA ALA A 88 0.37 -20.80 5.26
C ALA A 88 1.51 -21.81 5.43
N GLU A 89 2.44 -21.50 6.33
CA GLU A 89 3.57 -22.38 6.62
C GLU A 89 3.27 -23.30 7.80
N THR A 90 3.69 -24.55 7.70
CA THR A 90 3.39 -25.56 8.72
C THR A 90 4.20 -25.27 10.00
N GLY A 91 3.53 -25.28 11.16
CA GLY A 91 4.16 -25.05 12.46
C GLY A 91 4.14 -23.61 12.96
N TYR A 92 3.51 -22.68 12.21
CA TYR A 92 3.14 -21.36 12.70
C TYR A 92 1.69 -21.36 13.16
N ASP A 93 1.37 -20.50 14.15
CA ASP A 93 -0.01 -20.31 14.59
C ASP A 93 -0.89 -19.78 13.45
N THR A 94 -2.20 -20.06 13.57
CA THR A 94 -3.18 -19.61 12.59
C THR A 94 -3.11 -18.09 12.44
N ARG A 95 -2.83 -17.62 11.23
CA ARG A 95 -2.80 -16.19 10.95
C ARG A 95 -4.19 -15.59 11.12
N TYR A 96 -4.26 -14.48 11.85
CA TYR A 96 -5.41 -13.60 11.80
C TYR A 96 -5.29 -12.70 10.56
N THR A 97 -6.05 -12.98 9.51
CA THR A 97 -6.00 -12.20 8.25
C THR A 97 -6.38 -10.72 8.46
N ALA A 98 -7.10 -10.42 9.54
CA ALA A 98 -7.44 -9.07 10.00
C ALA A 98 -6.41 -8.40 10.95
N SER A 99 -5.25 -9.05 11.21
CA SER A 99 -4.32 -8.64 12.29
C SER A 99 -3.02 -8.01 11.86
N ALA A 100 -2.81 -7.67 10.58
CA ALA A 100 -1.64 -6.89 10.20
C ALA A 100 -1.75 -5.41 10.62
N LYS A 101 -2.59 -5.13 11.62
CA LYS A 101 -2.81 -3.81 12.21
C LYS A 101 -1.48 -3.17 12.52
N THR A 102 -1.37 -1.89 12.20
CA THR A 102 -0.18 -1.03 12.26
C THR A 102 0.86 -1.26 11.16
N PHE A 103 0.90 -2.42 10.51
CA PHE A 103 1.91 -2.73 9.49
C PHE A 103 1.55 -2.18 8.11
N LEU A 104 2.58 -1.87 7.32
CA LEU A 104 2.47 -1.68 5.88
C LEU A 104 2.30 -3.05 5.22
N THR A 105 1.12 -3.31 4.65
CA THR A 105 0.73 -4.60 4.07
C THR A 105 0.83 -4.62 2.55
N GLY A 106 0.85 -3.47 1.91
CA GLY A 106 1.15 -3.40 0.49
C GLY A 106 1.48 -2.01 -0.01
N THR A 107 2.01 -1.96 -1.22
CA THR A 107 2.30 -0.71 -1.93
C THR A 107 1.91 -0.79 -3.40
N LEU A 108 1.60 0.35 -3.98
CA LEU A 108 1.65 0.58 -5.43
C LEU A 108 2.68 1.67 -5.69
N THR A 109 3.65 1.40 -6.55
CA THR A 109 4.66 2.38 -6.97
C THR A 109 4.58 2.56 -8.48
N ALA A 110 4.39 3.81 -8.91
CA ALA A 110 4.34 4.18 -10.31
C ALA A 110 5.70 3.99 -10.98
N ARG A 111 5.70 3.39 -12.16
CA ARG A 111 6.84 3.39 -13.08
C ARG A 111 6.72 4.61 -13.99
N LEU A 112 7.73 5.46 -13.98
CA LEU A 112 7.76 6.67 -14.81
C LEU A 112 8.31 6.33 -16.20
N GLU A 113 7.42 6.15 -17.17
CA GLU A 113 7.77 5.76 -18.54
C GLU A 113 7.46 6.85 -19.57
N GLY A 114 7.37 8.12 -19.15
CA GLY A 114 6.98 9.24 -20.02
C GLY A 114 5.48 9.25 -20.42
N SER A 115 4.71 8.23 -20.02
CA SER A 115 3.26 8.17 -20.17
C SER A 115 2.55 9.08 -19.16
N SER A 116 1.42 9.66 -19.56
CA SER A 116 0.51 10.41 -18.67
C SER A 116 -0.25 9.50 -17.69
N THR A 117 -0.34 8.20 -17.99
CA THR A 117 -0.90 7.17 -17.12
C THR A 117 0.21 6.19 -16.76
N PRO A 118 0.82 6.32 -15.57
CA PRO A 118 1.91 5.42 -15.18
C PRO A 118 1.40 4.00 -15.00
N SER A 119 2.27 3.06 -15.31
CA SER A 119 2.11 1.66 -14.96
C SER A 119 2.56 1.46 -13.51
N TYR A 120 2.16 0.38 -12.82
CA TYR A 120 2.44 0.23 -11.39
C TYR A 120 3.08 -1.11 -11.04
N LEU A 121 4.10 -1.03 -10.19
CA LEU A 121 4.62 -2.14 -9.42
C LEU A 121 3.81 -2.27 -8.14
N CYS A 122 3.13 -3.40 -7.95
CA CYS A 122 2.52 -3.72 -6.66
C CYS A 122 3.46 -4.59 -5.82
N SER A 123 3.43 -4.39 -4.51
CA SER A 123 4.09 -5.27 -3.55
C SER A 123 3.13 -5.56 -2.40
N VAL A 124 3.09 -6.81 -1.95
CA VAL A 124 2.30 -7.24 -0.79
C VAL A 124 3.21 -7.94 0.19
N MET A 125 3.13 -7.51 1.44
CA MET A 125 3.96 -7.97 2.54
C MET A 125 3.09 -8.75 3.51
N TYR A 126 3.46 -10.00 3.74
CA TYR A 126 2.80 -10.89 4.68
C TYR A 126 3.58 -10.99 5.98
N PHE A 127 2.84 -11.01 7.08
CA PHE A 127 3.38 -11.11 8.43
C PHE A 127 2.79 -12.31 9.14
N ASP A 128 3.57 -12.93 10.01
CA ASP A 128 3.07 -13.98 10.91
C ASP A 128 2.31 -13.39 12.11
N HIS A 129 1.83 -14.28 12.98
CA HIS A 129 1.08 -13.91 14.19
C HIS A 129 1.89 -13.07 15.19
N ALA A 130 3.21 -13.04 15.09
CA ALA A 130 4.11 -12.25 15.92
C ALA A 130 4.50 -10.92 15.26
N GLY A 131 3.96 -10.61 14.07
CA GLY A 131 4.26 -9.38 13.33
C GLY A 131 5.61 -9.40 12.60
N ARG A 132 6.20 -10.58 12.37
CA ARG A 132 7.46 -10.72 11.63
C ARG A 132 7.16 -10.91 10.15
N LEU A 133 7.95 -10.26 9.29
CA LEU A 133 7.80 -10.34 7.83
C LEU A 133 8.12 -11.76 7.34
N THR A 134 7.14 -12.48 6.80
CA THR A 134 7.34 -13.83 6.25
C THR A 134 7.57 -13.80 4.75
N THR A 135 6.83 -12.98 4.02
CA THR A 135 6.84 -13.05 2.56
C THR A 135 6.66 -11.67 1.95
N VAL A 136 7.41 -11.38 0.88
CA VAL A 136 7.17 -10.21 0.03
C VAL A 136 6.93 -10.70 -1.39
N LYS A 137 5.73 -10.45 -1.93
CA LYS A 137 5.37 -10.78 -3.31
C LYS A 137 5.18 -9.50 -4.11
N HIS A 138 5.63 -9.48 -5.35
CA HIS A 138 5.47 -8.34 -6.23
C HIS A 138 5.00 -8.73 -7.62
N LYS A 139 4.36 -7.77 -8.30
CA LYS A 139 3.92 -7.90 -9.68
C LYS A 139 4.00 -6.54 -10.35
N LEU A 140 4.62 -6.50 -11.53
CA LEU A 140 4.61 -5.33 -12.39
C LEU A 140 3.53 -5.51 -13.44
N ASN A 141 2.45 -4.72 -13.37
CA ASN A 141 1.35 -4.77 -14.34
C ASN A 141 0.84 -6.21 -14.59
N THR A 142 0.96 -6.71 -15.83
CA THR A 142 0.53 -8.04 -16.27
C THR A 142 1.64 -9.10 -16.20
N ASP A 143 2.84 -8.72 -15.76
CA ASP A 143 3.99 -9.62 -15.70
C ASP A 143 3.77 -10.75 -14.68
N SER A 144 4.65 -11.75 -14.72
CA SER A 144 4.66 -12.83 -13.74
C SER A 144 4.86 -12.28 -12.33
N ILE A 145 4.19 -12.93 -11.38
CA ILE A 145 4.41 -12.68 -9.95
C ILE A 145 5.78 -13.20 -9.57
N VAL A 146 6.48 -12.46 -8.73
CA VAL A 146 7.79 -12.84 -8.21
C VAL A 146 7.79 -12.67 -6.68
N THR A 147 8.36 -13.66 -5.99
CA THR A 147 8.61 -13.58 -4.54
C THR A 147 10.01 -13.00 -4.30
N LEU A 148 10.09 -11.90 -3.55
CA LEU A 148 11.36 -11.21 -3.22
C LEU A 148 12.00 -11.72 -1.93
N ALA A 149 11.18 -12.19 -1.00
CA ALA A 149 11.63 -12.66 0.29
C ALA A 149 10.69 -13.75 0.78
N GLU A 150 11.27 -14.81 1.32
CA GLU A 150 10.63 -15.88 2.07
C GLU A 150 11.46 -16.13 3.32
N ASN A 151 10.91 -15.74 4.46
CA ASN A 151 11.59 -15.78 5.75
C ASN A 151 10.88 -16.78 6.64
N THR A 152 11.67 -17.66 7.25
CA THR A 152 11.22 -18.50 8.36
C THR A 152 11.98 -18.13 9.63
N TYR A 153 11.34 -18.30 10.78
CA TYR A 153 11.86 -17.90 12.08
C TYR A 153 11.88 -19.07 13.06
N ASP A 154 12.88 -19.11 13.94
CA ASP A 154 12.91 -20.04 15.06
C ASP A 154 11.94 -19.62 16.17
N LYS A 155 11.83 -20.46 17.21
CA LYS A 155 10.95 -20.18 18.37
C LYS A 155 11.36 -18.92 19.16
N LEU A 156 12.58 -18.43 18.96
CA LEU A 156 13.10 -17.21 19.56
C LEU A 156 12.96 -16.00 18.62
N GLY A 157 12.42 -16.19 17.42
CA GLY A 157 12.21 -15.13 16.43
C GLY A 157 13.42 -14.71 15.62
N ARG A 158 14.47 -15.53 15.62
CA ARG A 158 15.63 -15.33 14.73
C ARG A 158 15.33 -15.94 13.37
N LEU A 159 15.82 -15.30 12.30
CA LEU A 159 15.78 -15.88 10.97
C LEU A 159 16.43 -17.27 11.01
N LYS A 160 15.72 -18.28 10.51
CA LYS A 160 16.35 -19.56 10.20
C LYS A 160 17.05 -19.39 8.86
N ASN A 161 18.36 -19.42 8.90
CA ASN A 161 19.13 -19.62 7.68
C ASN A 161 19.05 -21.12 7.36
N GLU A 162 18.79 -21.44 6.09
CA GLU A 162 19.02 -22.79 5.57
C GLU A 162 20.51 -23.14 5.58
#